data_AF-A0A448ZS85-F1
#
_entry.id   AF-A0A448ZS85-F1
#
_cell.length_a   1.000
_cell.length_b   1.000
_cell.length_c   1.000
_cell.angle_alpha   90.00
_cell.angle_beta   90.00
_cell.angle_gamma   90.00
#
_symmetry.space_group_name_H-M   'P 1'
#
loop_
_entity.id
_entity.type
_entity.pdbx_description
1 polymer ?
#
loop_
_entity_poly.entity_id
_entity_poly.type
_entity_poly.pdbx_seq_one_letter_code
_entity_poly.pdbx_strand_id
1 'polypeptide(L)'
;MNQIATIKTATVGGESAPPVSMDSLPYVETVHEDYEEYALAMIEEEMKAIAPRPMKKIFPMTFRTTTMRNEYNNLVVADDSGETGDVHGLVFRGRPKEQLKKFQHKKIVKPTTTEEWTDAAANGGRGALSQIKARYEAERLRNLLLEVEKEEGIANWKDYNARLNKLGTFWSELLKDQMDAVEEINFRRQQAQTQHVGPEIDRLNQEYEEALYRRNKLEYTIEGIRRETKTSTAAFNSDAGETTSRKRRVYGSNAD
;
A
#
# COMPACT_ATOMS: atom_id res chain seq x y z
N MET A 1 -27.40 -13.27 0.17
CA MET A 1 -26.63 -13.44 1.42
C MET A 1 -25.48 -12.44 1.38
N ASN A 2 -25.64 -11.29 2.03
CA ASN A 2 -24.64 -10.22 2.03
C ASN A 2 -23.56 -10.56 3.07
N GLN A 3 -22.38 -10.96 2.61
CA GLN A 3 -21.22 -11.13 3.49
C GLN A 3 -20.62 -9.75 3.74
N ILE A 4 -21.07 -9.08 4.80
CA ILE A 4 -20.41 -7.89 5.33
C ILE A 4 -19.09 -8.35 5.95
N ALA A 5 -17.98 -7.81 5.46
CA ALA A 5 -16.64 -8.16 5.93
C ALA A 5 -16.49 -7.77 7.41
N THR A 6 -16.70 -8.74 8.30
CA THR A 6 -16.58 -8.55 9.75
C THR A 6 -15.11 -8.58 10.12
N ILE A 7 -14.50 -7.41 10.34
CA ILE A 7 -13.12 -7.31 10.83
C ILE A 7 -13.10 -7.74 12.30
N LYS A 8 -12.56 -8.93 12.59
CA LYS A 8 -12.29 -9.37 13.96
C LYS A 8 -11.11 -8.56 14.51
N THR A 9 -11.39 -7.47 15.21
CA THR A 9 -10.38 -6.75 15.97
C THR A 9 -9.97 -7.59 17.18
N ALA A 10 -8.71 -8.00 17.24
CA ALA A 10 -8.16 -8.71 18.39
C ALA A 10 -7.88 -7.70 19.51
N THR A 11 -8.84 -7.50 20.42
CA THR A 11 -8.62 -6.76 21.67
C THR A 11 -7.80 -7.61 22.64
N VAL A 12 -6.61 -7.09 22.98
CA VAL A 12 -5.78 -7.60 24.09
C VAL A 12 -6.44 -7.15 25.38
N GLY A 13 -7.40 -7.94 25.88
CA GLY A 13 -8.07 -7.69 27.15
C GLY A 13 -9.51 -8.18 27.16
N GLY A 14 -9.70 -9.48 27.43
CA GLY A 14 -10.81 -10.12 28.16
C GLY A 14 -12.28 -9.93 27.73
N GLU A 15 -12.67 -8.82 27.12
CA GLU A 15 -14.04 -8.52 26.74
C GLU A 15 -14.09 -8.40 25.22
N SER A 16 -14.84 -9.31 24.58
CA SER A 16 -15.08 -9.27 23.14
C SER A 16 -15.97 -8.07 22.84
N ALA A 17 -15.37 -6.93 22.53
CA ALA A 17 -16.08 -5.80 21.96
C ALA A 17 -16.88 -6.28 20.74
N PRO A 18 -18.13 -5.82 20.55
CA PRO A 18 -18.92 -6.20 19.39
C PRO A 18 -18.12 -5.84 18.12
N PRO A 19 -18.16 -6.69 17.08
CA PRO A 19 -17.42 -6.42 15.85
C PRO A 19 -17.87 -5.07 15.30
N VAL A 20 -16.92 -4.14 15.18
CA VAL A 20 -17.16 -2.83 14.57
C VAL A 20 -17.29 -3.06 13.07
N SER A 21 -18.54 -3.03 12.57
CA SER A 21 -18.81 -3.03 11.14
C SER A 21 -18.48 -1.65 10.61
N MET A 22 -17.40 -1.53 9.84
CA MET A 22 -17.14 -0.33 9.06
C MET A 22 -17.80 -0.51 7.69
N ASP A 23 -18.80 0.30 7.39
CA ASP A 23 -19.49 0.30 6.11
C ASP A 23 -19.11 1.59 5.38
N SER A 24 -18.39 1.46 4.27
CA SER A 24 -18.02 2.57 3.39
C SER A 24 -18.31 2.20 1.96
N LEU A 25 -18.90 3.15 1.20
CA LEU A 25 -19.46 2.88 -0.13
C LEU A 25 -18.72 3.67 -1.23
N PRO A 26 -17.49 3.26 -1.61
CA PRO A 26 -16.64 4.02 -2.53
C PRO A 26 -17.21 4.23 -3.93
N TYR A 27 -18.18 3.42 -4.38
CA TYR A 27 -18.80 3.59 -5.71
C TYR A 27 -20.03 4.50 -5.72
N VAL A 28 -20.58 4.84 -4.55
CA VAL A 28 -21.79 5.66 -4.41
C VAL A 28 -21.45 7.01 -3.81
N GLU A 29 -20.53 7.04 -2.85
CA GLU A 29 -20.10 8.26 -2.18
C GLU A 29 -19.22 9.11 -3.11
N THR A 30 -19.79 10.18 -3.65
CA THR A 30 -19.00 11.23 -4.32
C THR A 30 -18.40 12.15 -3.27
N VAL A 31 -17.17 11.85 -2.83
CA VAL A 31 -16.46 12.64 -1.83
C VAL A 31 -15.69 13.77 -2.51
N HIS A 32 -15.73 14.99 -1.95
CA HIS A 32 -14.91 16.11 -2.40
C HIS A 32 -13.44 15.92 -1.98
N GLU A 33 -12.48 16.34 -2.82
CA GLU A 33 -11.04 16.13 -2.58
C GLU A 33 -10.57 16.66 -1.21
N ASP A 34 -11.06 17.84 -0.80
CA ASP A 34 -10.77 18.45 0.52
C ASP A 34 -11.13 17.57 1.74
N TYR A 35 -12.09 16.63 1.62
CA TYR A 35 -12.43 15.74 2.73
C TYR A 35 -11.30 14.74 3.02
N GLU A 36 -10.52 14.35 2.02
CA GLU A 36 -9.37 13.46 2.24
C GLU A 36 -8.31 14.17 3.08
N GLU A 37 -7.97 15.41 2.72
CA GLU A 37 -7.00 16.22 3.48
C GLU A 37 -7.49 16.47 4.91
N TYR A 38 -8.77 16.80 5.08
CA TYR A 38 -9.37 16.99 6.40
C TYR A 38 -9.35 15.72 7.24
N ALA A 39 -9.71 14.57 6.65
CA ALA A 39 -9.66 13.28 7.34
C ALA A 39 -8.23 12.92 7.74
N LEU A 40 -7.24 13.16 6.88
CA LEU A 40 -5.82 12.94 7.18
C LEU A 40 -5.34 13.83 8.34
N ALA A 41 -5.71 15.10 8.35
CA ALA A 41 -5.36 16.01 9.44
C ALA A 41 -5.93 15.56 10.79
N MET A 42 -7.18 15.08 10.80
CA MET A 42 -7.82 14.53 12.01
C MET A 42 -7.15 13.23 12.47
N ILE A 43 -6.81 12.32 11.54
CA ILE A 43 -6.05 11.11 11.86
C ILE A 43 -4.69 11.47 12.47
N GLU A 44 -4.00 12.48 11.93
CA GLU A 44 -2.71 12.93 12.46
C GLU A 44 -2.84 13.52 13.88
N GLU A 45 -3.88 14.30 14.14
CA GLU A 45 -4.18 14.84 15.47
C GLU A 45 -4.44 13.72 16.49
N GLU A 46 -5.26 12.73 16.12
CA GLU A 46 -5.53 11.55 16.96
C GLU A 46 -4.27 10.69 17.16
N MET A 47 -3.43 10.54 16.13
CA MET A 47 -2.15 9.84 16.25
C MET A 47 -1.17 10.55 17.18
N LYS A 48 -1.23 11.90 17.28
CA LYS A 48 -0.44 12.67 18.26
C LYS A 48 -0.96 12.47 19.69
N ALA A 49 -2.27 12.32 19.86
CA ALA A 49 -2.89 12.08 21.16
C ALA A 49 -2.65 10.65 21.69
N ILE A 50 -2.59 9.66 20.80
CA ILE A 50 -2.39 8.25 21.15
C ILE A 50 -0.89 7.96 21.27
N ALA A 51 -0.44 7.55 22.46
CA ALA A 51 0.93 7.08 22.65
C ALA A 51 1.25 5.92 21.67
N PRO A 52 2.37 5.98 20.93
CA PRO A 52 2.70 4.96 19.94
C PRO A 52 2.78 3.60 20.63
N ARG A 53 1.98 2.65 20.14
CA ARG A 53 2.04 1.28 20.65
C ARG A 53 3.45 0.74 20.40
N PRO A 54 4.09 0.08 21.38
CA PRO A 54 5.37 -0.55 21.14
C PRO A 54 5.16 -1.58 20.02
N MET A 55 5.77 -1.34 18.85
CA MET A 55 5.74 -2.31 17.77
C MET A 55 6.28 -3.62 18.34
N LYS A 56 5.50 -4.71 18.20
CA LYS A 56 6.02 -6.06 18.48
C LYS A 56 7.31 -6.15 17.68
N LYS A 57 8.45 -6.32 18.37
CA LYS A 57 9.78 -6.39 17.74
C LYS A 57 9.63 -7.23 16.47
N ILE A 58 10.00 -6.65 15.33
CA ILE A 58 10.05 -7.36 14.05
C ILE A 58 10.67 -8.71 14.35
N PHE A 59 9.98 -9.79 13.97
CA PHE A 59 10.46 -11.15 14.26
C PHE A 59 11.94 -11.21 13.90
N PRO A 60 12.80 -11.68 14.82
CA PRO A 60 14.23 -11.72 14.56
C PRO A 60 14.43 -12.43 13.24
N MET A 61 15.12 -11.77 12.30
CA MET A 61 15.22 -12.26 10.93
C MET A 61 15.84 -13.66 10.93
N THR A 62 15.02 -14.66 10.65
CA THR A 62 15.45 -16.06 10.62
C THR A 62 16.03 -16.35 9.26
N PHE A 63 17.36 -16.39 9.17
CA PHE A 63 18.03 -16.86 7.96
C PHE A 63 17.82 -18.36 7.79
N ARG A 64 17.30 -18.77 6.63
CA ARG A 64 17.09 -20.20 6.31
C ARG A 64 18.40 -20.99 6.29
N THR A 65 19.51 -20.35 5.95
CA THR A 65 20.84 -20.96 5.89
C THR A 65 21.91 -20.05 6.49
N THR A 66 23.00 -20.65 6.93
CA THR A 66 24.20 -19.94 7.41
C THR A 66 24.83 -19.08 6.32
N THR A 67 24.78 -19.52 5.05
CA THR A 67 25.26 -18.73 3.89
C THR A 67 24.49 -17.43 3.71
N MET A 68 23.16 -17.47 3.82
CA MET A 68 22.31 -16.29 3.69
C MET A 68 22.53 -15.29 4.82
N ARG A 69 22.77 -15.79 6.04
CA ARG A 69 23.17 -14.95 7.19
C ARG A 69 24.51 -14.25 6.93
N ASN A 70 25.48 -14.97 6.37
CA ASN A 70 26.80 -14.42 6.08
C ASN A 70 26.75 -13.36 4.98
N GLU A 71 25.98 -13.59 3.90
CA GLU A 71 25.73 -12.58 2.85
C GLU A 71 25.07 -11.33 3.41
N TYR A 72 24.03 -11.48 4.24
CA TYR A 72 23.38 -10.35 4.89
C TYR A 72 24.34 -9.54 5.79
N ASN A 73 25.13 -10.22 6.63
CA ASN A 73 26.12 -9.55 7.48
C ASN A 73 27.19 -8.83 6.65
N ASN A 74 27.60 -9.41 5.51
CA ASN A 74 28.54 -8.76 4.60
C ASN A 74 27.96 -7.49 3.95
N LEU A 75 26.64 -7.43 3.74
CA LEU A 75 25.96 -6.24 3.22
C LEU A 75 25.75 -5.17 4.30
N VAL A 76 25.38 -5.58 5.52
CA VAL A 76 25.10 -4.64 6.62
C VAL A 76 26.38 -3.98 7.17
N VAL A 77 27.50 -4.70 7.23
CA VAL A 77 28.77 -4.14 7.73
C VAL A 77 29.36 -3.08 6.79
N ALA A 78 28.89 -2.97 5.55
CA ALA A 78 29.37 -1.97 4.60
C ALA A 78 28.85 -0.54 4.88
N ASP A 79 27.78 -0.38 5.66
CA ASP A 79 27.12 0.92 5.87
C ASP A 79 27.44 1.59 7.23
N ASP A 80 28.13 0.90 8.15
CA ASP A 80 28.37 1.40 9.51
C ASP A 80 29.73 2.12 9.69
N SER A 81 30.54 2.24 8.62
CA SER A 81 31.70 3.14 8.64
C SER A 81 31.21 4.57 8.35
N GLY A 82 30.78 5.25 9.41
CA GLY A 82 30.36 6.66 9.41
C GLY A 82 31.47 7.64 9.04
N GLU A 83 31.98 7.57 7.81
CA GLU A 83 32.76 8.62 7.16
C GLU A 83 32.00 9.08 5.92
N THR A 84 31.41 10.27 6.04
CA THR A 84 31.10 11.16 4.92
C THR A 84 32.37 11.38 4.10
N GLY A 85 32.58 10.55 3.07
CA GLY A 85 33.73 10.63 2.19
C GLY A 85 33.56 9.73 0.97
N ASP A 86 33.10 10.34 -0.11
CA ASP A 86 33.05 9.81 -1.48
C ASP A 86 32.21 8.56 -1.80
N VAL A 87 31.26 8.79 -2.70
CA VAL A 87 30.27 7.86 -3.27
C VAL A 87 30.91 6.85 -4.23
N HIS A 88 32.02 6.22 -3.86
CA HIS A 88 32.69 5.22 -4.70
C HIS A 88 33.30 4.02 -3.95
N GLY A 89 32.86 3.77 -2.73
CA GLY A 89 33.37 2.70 -1.87
C GLY A 89 32.52 1.43 -1.77
N LEU A 90 31.66 1.12 -2.76
CA LEU A 90 30.95 -0.16 -2.78
C LEU A 90 31.95 -1.31 -2.96
N VAL A 91 32.18 -2.07 -1.87
CA VAL A 91 32.59 -3.48 -1.81
C VAL A 91 33.04 -4.05 -3.17
N PHE A 92 34.22 -3.63 -3.60
CA PHE A 92 34.84 -4.12 -4.83
C PHE A 92 35.63 -5.39 -4.50
N ARG A 93 34.93 -6.45 -4.08
CA ARG A 93 35.41 -7.81 -4.39
C ARG A 93 35.39 -7.89 -5.91
N GLY A 94 36.58 -7.72 -6.50
CA GLY A 94 36.81 -7.38 -7.90
C GLY A 94 35.70 -7.82 -8.84
N ARG A 95 35.08 -6.85 -9.50
CA ARG A 95 34.12 -7.09 -10.59
C ARG A 95 34.64 -8.25 -11.46
N PRO A 96 33.79 -9.16 -11.97
CA PRO A 96 34.23 -10.21 -12.91
C PRO A 96 35.13 -9.65 -14.03
N LYS A 97 34.89 -8.40 -14.43
CA LYS A 97 35.68 -7.62 -15.40
C LYS A 97 37.15 -7.38 -15.00
N GLU A 98 37.51 -7.31 -13.72
CA GLU A 98 38.89 -7.13 -13.24
C GLU A 98 39.65 -8.44 -13.09
N GLN A 99 38.96 -9.54 -12.77
CA GLN A 99 39.53 -10.87 -12.88
C GLN A 99 39.80 -11.21 -14.35
N LEU A 100 38.90 -10.83 -15.26
CA LEU A 100 39.10 -10.91 -16.71
C LEU A 100 40.32 -10.12 -17.20
N LYS A 101 40.68 -8.98 -16.61
CA LYS A 101 41.92 -8.26 -16.94
C LYS A 101 43.19 -9.02 -16.54
N LYS A 102 43.13 -9.85 -15.49
CA LYS A 102 44.24 -10.76 -15.11
C LYS A 102 44.34 -11.97 -16.04
N PHE A 103 43.22 -12.36 -16.67
CA PHE A 103 43.15 -13.40 -17.70
C PHE A 103 43.39 -12.90 -19.12
N GLN A 104 43.42 -11.58 -19.35
CA GLN A 104 43.94 -11.06 -20.61
C GLN A 104 45.37 -11.55 -20.72
N HIS A 105 45.61 -12.45 -21.67
CA HIS A 105 46.92 -12.99 -21.93
C HIS A 105 47.87 -11.79 -22.06
N LYS A 106 48.78 -11.60 -21.09
CA LYS A 106 49.97 -10.77 -21.34
C LYS A 106 50.46 -11.23 -22.71
N LYS A 107 50.64 -10.30 -23.66
CA LYS A 107 51.11 -10.64 -25.01
C LYS A 107 52.43 -11.39 -24.84
N ILE A 108 52.37 -12.73 -24.78
CA ILE A 108 53.56 -13.56 -24.84
C ILE A 108 54.01 -13.35 -26.27
N VAL A 109 55.05 -12.54 -26.41
CA VAL A 109 55.83 -12.41 -27.63
C VAL A 109 56.28 -13.83 -27.94
N LYS A 110 55.74 -14.41 -29.02
CA LYS A 110 56.22 -15.70 -29.50
C LYS A 110 57.70 -15.49 -29.83
N PRO A 111 58.64 -16.25 -29.24
CA PRO A 111 60.02 -16.13 -29.64
C PRO A 111 60.10 -16.55 -31.11
N THR A 112 60.52 -15.62 -31.96
CA THR A 112 60.47 -15.75 -33.42
C THR A 112 61.74 -16.34 -33.99
N THR A 113 62.83 -16.32 -33.22
CA THR A 113 64.16 -16.81 -33.62
C THR A 113 64.62 -17.94 -32.72
N THR A 114 65.36 -18.91 -33.28
CA THR A 114 65.90 -20.08 -32.55
C THR A 114 66.80 -19.70 -31.38
N GLU A 115 67.46 -18.53 -31.44
CA GLU A 115 68.35 -18.01 -30.40
C GLU A 115 67.59 -17.58 -29.13
N GLU A 116 66.39 -17.01 -29.28
CA GLU A 116 65.52 -16.61 -28.16
C GLU A 116 64.98 -17.84 -27.39
N TRP A 117 64.81 -18.97 -28.07
CA TRP A 117 64.43 -20.24 -27.44
C TRP A 117 65.56 -20.83 -26.59
N THR A 118 66.82 -20.70 -27.04
CA THR A 118 68.00 -21.14 -26.29
C THR A 118 68.29 -20.28 -25.07
N ASP A 119 68.13 -18.95 -25.18
CA ASP A 119 68.33 -18.04 -24.05
C ASP A 119 67.23 -18.18 -22.98
N ALA A 120 65.98 -18.40 -23.42
CA ALA A 120 64.89 -18.73 -22.51
C ALA A 120 65.13 -20.08 -21.82
N ALA A 121 65.67 -21.09 -22.52
CA ALA A 121 66.05 -22.38 -21.96
C ALA A 121 67.14 -22.25 -20.89
N ALA A 122 68.16 -21.41 -21.12
CA ALA A 122 69.28 -21.18 -20.22
C ALA A 122 68.90 -20.45 -18.92
N ASN A 123 67.99 -19.47 -18.98
CA ASN A 123 67.61 -18.61 -17.83
C ASN A 123 66.38 -19.09 -17.04
N GLY A 124 66.10 -20.40 -17.02
CA GLY A 124 64.94 -20.98 -16.31
C GLY A 124 63.78 -21.43 -17.21
N GLY A 125 64.08 -21.87 -18.44
CA GLY A 125 63.11 -22.14 -19.51
C GLY A 125 62.09 -23.25 -19.27
N ARG A 126 62.14 -23.93 -18.12
CA ARG A 126 61.00 -24.74 -17.65
C ARG A 126 59.72 -23.90 -17.56
N GLY A 127 59.83 -22.62 -17.20
CA GLY A 127 58.70 -21.69 -17.16
C GLY A 127 58.11 -21.40 -18.55
N ALA A 128 58.97 -21.13 -19.55
CA ALA A 128 58.54 -20.82 -20.91
C ALA A 128 57.88 -22.04 -21.60
N LEU A 129 58.53 -23.21 -21.54
CA LEU A 129 57.98 -24.46 -22.09
C LEU A 129 56.65 -24.86 -21.42
N SER A 130 56.56 -24.71 -20.09
CA SER A 130 55.32 -24.96 -19.36
C SER A 130 54.19 -24.01 -19.80
N GLN A 131 54.49 -22.74 -20.00
CA GLN A 131 53.52 -21.75 -20.50
C GLN A 131 53.05 -22.06 -21.92
N ILE A 132 53.95 -22.49 -22.81
CA ILE A 132 53.59 -22.86 -24.18
C ILE A 132 52.72 -24.12 -24.19
N LYS A 133 53.07 -25.14 -23.40
CA LYS A 133 52.25 -26.34 -23.24
C LYS A 133 50.87 -26.00 -22.68
N ALA A 134 50.80 -25.15 -21.65
CA ALA A 134 49.54 -24.70 -21.08
C ALA A 134 48.66 -23.96 -22.12
N ARG A 135 49.27 -23.15 -23.00
CA ARG A 135 48.54 -22.50 -24.09
C ARG A 135 48.05 -23.48 -25.15
N TYR A 136 48.89 -24.42 -25.56
CA TYR A 136 48.50 -25.43 -26.53
C TYR A 136 47.30 -26.25 -26.03
N GLU A 137 47.35 -26.73 -24.79
CA GLU A 137 46.23 -27.46 -24.19
C GLU A 137 44.99 -26.57 -24.02
N ALA A 138 45.14 -25.29 -23.67
CA ALA A 138 44.02 -24.36 -23.58
C ALA A 138 43.33 -24.14 -24.94
N GLU A 139 44.09 -23.93 -26.02
CA GLU A 139 43.53 -23.79 -27.37
C GLU A 139 42.93 -25.10 -27.88
N ARG A 140 43.53 -26.24 -27.54
CA ARG A 140 42.97 -27.57 -27.85
C ARG A 140 41.62 -27.77 -27.15
N LEU A 141 41.53 -27.48 -25.86
CA LEU A 141 40.27 -27.57 -25.10
C LEU A 141 39.22 -26.59 -25.63
N ARG A 142 39.64 -25.38 -26.00
CA ARG A 142 38.75 -24.39 -26.63
C ARG A 142 38.20 -24.89 -27.96
N ASN A 143 39.02 -25.48 -28.82
CA ASN A 143 38.56 -26.04 -30.10
C ASN A 143 37.57 -27.18 -29.88
N LEU A 144 37.85 -28.09 -28.94
CA LEU A 144 36.92 -29.17 -28.57
C LEU A 144 35.58 -28.60 -28.07
N LEU A 145 35.61 -27.57 -27.22
CA LEU A 145 34.40 -26.93 -26.72
C LEU A 145 33.60 -26.28 -27.86
N LEU A 146 34.29 -25.58 -28.78
CA LEU A 146 33.66 -24.96 -29.94
C LEU A 146 33.03 -25.97 -30.89
N GLU A 147 33.61 -27.17 -31.03
CA GLU A 147 33.02 -28.26 -31.81
C GLU A 147 31.71 -28.75 -31.18
N VAL A 148 31.71 -28.99 -29.86
CA VAL A 148 30.50 -29.39 -29.12
C VAL A 148 29.44 -28.29 -29.14
N GLU A 149 29.83 -27.03 -28.90
CA GLU A 149 28.91 -25.88 -28.92
C GLU A 149 28.32 -25.62 -30.30
N LYS A 150 29.08 -25.89 -31.38
CA LYS A 150 28.57 -25.73 -32.74
C LYS A 150 27.46 -26.74 -33.05
N GLU A 151 27.59 -27.97 -32.57
CA GLU A 151 26.63 -29.04 -32.81
C GLU A 151 25.39 -28.92 -31.90
N GLU A 152 25.60 -28.74 -30.60
CA GLU A 152 24.52 -28.79 -29.60
C GLU A 152 24.08 -27.41 -29.12
N GLY A 153 24.96 -26.40 -29.18
CA GLY A 153 24.71 -25.09 -28.58
C GLY A 153 23.54 -24.35 -29.22
N ILE A 154 23.38 -24.43 -30.55
CA ILE A 154 22.24 -23.78 -31.23
C ILE A 154 20.92 -24.46 -30.83
N ALA A 155 20.89 -25.79 -30.73
CA ALA A 155 19.70 -26.53 -30.33
C ALA A 155 19.34 -26.23 -28.87
N ASN A 156 20.32 -26.32 -27.95
CA ASN A 156 20.14 -26.01 -26.54
C ASN A 156 19.69 -24.56 -26.31
N TRP A 157 20.23 -23.60 -27.08
CA TRP A 157 19.81 -22.20 -27.00
C TRP A 157 18.36 -22.01 -27.46
N LYS A 158 17.94 -22.66 -28.55
CA LYS A 158 16.55 -22.63 -29.00
C LYS A 158 15.60 -23.25 -27.98
N ASP A 159 15.97 -24.40 -27.42
CA ASP A 159 15.18 -25.08 -26.39
C ASP A 159 15.06 -24.24 -25.12
N TYR A 160 16.14 -23.60 -24.70
CA TYR A 160 16.14 -22.67 -23.57
C TYR A 160 15.20 -21.49 -23.82
N ASN A 161 15.28 -20.84 -24.98
CA ASN A 161 14.36 -19.75 -25.33
C ASN A 161 12.91 -20.22 -25.41
N ALA A 162 12.65 -21.42 -25.93
CA ALA A 162 11.31 -22.00 -25.95
C ALA A 162 10.77 -22.22 -24.53
N ARG A 163 11.61 -22.69 -23.59
CA ARG A 163 11.23 -22.82 -22.16
C ARG A 163 10.98 -21.46 -21.52
N LEU A 164 11.81 -20.46 -21.78
CA LEU A 164 11.60 -19.10 -21.29
C LEU A 164 10.29 -18.51 -21.81
N ASN A 165 9.99 -18.67 -23.10
CA ASN A 165 8.74 -18.20 -23.67
C ASN A 165 7.53 -18.88 -23.02
N LYS A 166 7.58 -20.20 -22.81
CA LYS A 166 6.53 -20.94 -22.08
C LYS A 166 6.34 -20.44 -20.65
N LEU A 167 7.43 -20.11 -19.96
CA LEU A 167 7.35 -19.54 -18.62
C LEU A 167 6.74 -18.13 -18.66
N GLY A 168 7.09 -17.33 -19.67
CA GLY A 168 6.50 -16.02 -19.90
C GLY A 168 4.99 -16.10 -20.12
N THR A 169 4.54 -16.98 -21.02
CA THR A 169 3.10 -17.17 -21.28
C THR A 169 2.37 -17.65 -20.04
N PHE A 170 2.95 -18.58 -19.28
CA PHE A 170 2.37 -19.08 -18.03
C PHE A 170 2.11 -17.95 -17.01
N TRP A 171 3.09 -17.05 -16.78
CA TRP A 171 2.90 -15.94 -15.85
C TRP A 171 1.90 -14.90 -16.37
N SER A 172 1.87 -14.65 -17.68
CA SER A 172 0.90 -13.76 -18.29
C SER A 172 -0.53 -14.28 -18.18
N GLU A 173 -0.74 -15.59 -18.37
CA GLU A 173 -2.03 -16.25 -18.18
C GLU A 173 -2.47 -16.15 -16.71
N LEU A 174 -1.59 -16.48 -15.76
CA LEU A 174 -1.91 -16.40 -14.34
C LEU A 174 -2.25 -14.96 -13.89
N LEU A 175 -1.53 -13.96 -14.40
CA LEU A 175 -1.81 -12.55 -14.12
C LEU A 175 -3.18 -12.13 -14.68
N LYS A 176 -3.51 -12.60 -15.89
CA LYS A 176 -4.81 -12.34 -16.51
C LYS A 176 -5.94 -12.94 -15.68
N ASP A 177 -5.82 -14.21 -15.27
CA ASP A 177 -6.83 -14.87 -14.44
C ASP A 177 -7.04 -14.13 -13.10
N GLN A 178 -5.96 -13.63 -12.50
CA GLN A 178 -6.05 -12.81 -11.29
C GLN A 178 -6.74 -11.46 -11.55
N MET A 179 -6.43 -10.81 -12.67
CA MET A 179 -7.05 -9.54 -13.07
C MET A 179 -8.57 -9.73 -13.28
N ASP A 180 -8.96 -10.75 -14.05
CA ASP A 180 -10.36 -11.10 -14.31
C ASP A 180 -11.12 -11.39 -12.99
N ALA A 181 -10.47 -12.08 -12.04
CA ALA A 181 -11.07 -12.34 -10.72
C ALA A 181 -11.26 -11.05 -9.88
N VAL A 182 -10.29 -10.12 -9.93
CA VAL A 182 -10.40 -8.83 -9.23
C VAL A 182 -11.48 -7.96 -9.87
N GLU A 183 -11.56 -7.94 -11.20
CA GLU A 183 -12.58 -7.23 -11.96
C GLU A 183 -13.98 -7.74 -11.63
N GLU A 184 -14.19 -9.06 -11.58
CA GLU A 184 -15.46 -9.66 -11.19
C GLU A 184 -15.86 -9.28 -9.75
N ILE A 185 -14.93 -9.28 -8.80
CA ILE A 185 -15.19 -8.85 -7.42
C ILE A 185 -15.57 -7.37 -7.37
N ASN A 186 -14.84 -6.51 -8.09
CA ASN A 186 -15.12 -5.08 -8.15
C ASN A 186 -16.47 -4.82 -8.83
N PHE A 187 -16.79 -5.52 -9.92
CA PHE A 187 -18.07 -5.43 -10.60
C PHE A 187 -19.23 -5.80 -9.67
N ARG A 188 -19.13 -6.93 -8.96
CA ARG A 188 -20.15 -7.33 -7.96
C ARG A 188 -20.29 -6.30 -6.84
N ARG A 189 -19.18 -5.75 -6.34
CA ARG A 189 -19.20 -4.71 -5.30
C ARG A 189 -19.88 -3.45 -5.82
N GLN A 190 -19.52 -3.00 -7.01
CA GLN A 190 -20.13 -1.84 -7.65
C GLN A 190 -21.63 -2.05 -7.86
N GLN A 191 -22.05 -3.21 -8.35
CA GLN A 191 -23.46 -3.54 -8.54
C GLN A 191 -24.22 -3.51 -7.21
N ALA A 192 -23.69 -4.14 -6.16
CA ALA A 192 -24.32 -4.16 -4.85
C ALA A 192 -24.51 -2.76 -4.27
N GLN A 193 -23.49 -1.90 -4.37
CA GLN A 193 -23.55 -0.54 -3.86
C GLN A 193 -24.49 0.34 -4.69
N THR A 194 -24.37 0.32 -6.01
CA THR A 194 -25.14 1.22 -6.90
C THR A 194 -26.60 0.80 -7.08
N GLN A 195 -26.91 -0.50 -7.09
CA GLN A 195 -28.28 -0.97 -7.37
C GLN A 195 -29.12 -1.18 -6.12
N HIS A 196 -28.50 -1.51 -4.98
CA HIS A 196 -29.23 -1.85 -3.75
C HIS A 196 -29.02 -0.80 -2.67
N VAL A 197 -27.78 -0.61 -2.23
CA VAL A 197 -27.49 0.18 -1.03
C VAL A 197 -27.69 1.68 -1.27
N GLY A 198 -27.19 2.23 -2.38
CA GLY A 198 -27.30 3.65 -2.71
C GLY A 198 -28.74 4.15 -2.79
N PRO A 199 -29.61 3.53 -3.61
CA PRO A 199 -31.02 3.92 -3.69
C PRO A 199 -31.78 3.75 -2.37
N GLU A 200 -31.40 2.77 -1.54
CA GLU A 200 -31.99 2.58 -0.22
C GLU A 200 -31.61 3.72 0.73
N ILE A 201 -30.36 4.16 0.72
CA ILE A 201 -29.90 5.33 1.48
C ILE A 201 -30.61 6.60 1.01
N ASP A 202 -30.72 6.82 -0.29
CA ASP A 202 -31.42 7.99 -0.86
C ASP A 202 -32.89 8.03 -0.42
N ARG A 203 -33.57 6.88 -0.46
CA ARG A 203 -34.94 6.73 0.02
C ARG A 203 -35.05 7.03 1.51
N LEU A 204 -34.16 6.47 2.34
CA LEU A 204 -34.15 6.72 3.78
C LEU A 204 -33.90 8.18 4.11
N ASN A 205 -33.01 8.87 3.36
CA ASN A 205 -32.76 10.29 3.51
C ASN A 205 -34.01 11.12 3.19
N GLN A 206 -34.72 10.81 2.12
CA GLN A 206 -35.99 11.47 1.78
C GLN A 206 -37.05 11.26 2.86
N GLU A 207 -37.25 10.02 3.32
CA GLU A 207 -38.20 9.70 4.38
C GLU A 207 -37.86 10.45 5.69
N TYR A 208 -36.58 10.60 6.00
CA TYR A 208 -36.08 11.36 7.14
C TYR A 208 -36.35 12.86 7.01
N GLU A 209 -36.05 13.47 5.86
CA GLU A 209 -36.34 14.89 5.59
C GLU A 209 -37.84 15.19 5.68
N GLU A 210 -38.67 14.33 5.12
CA GLU A 210 -40.13 14.44 5.21
C GLU A 210 -40.64 14.34 6.66
N ALA A 211 -40.06 13.44 7.46
CA ALA A 211 -40.38 13.32 8.88
C ALA A 211 -39.99 14.58 9.66
N LEU A 212 -38.81 15.15 9.39
CA LEU A 212 -38.39 16.42 9.97
C LEU A 212 -39.31 17.57 9.57
N TYR A 213 -39.68 17.67 8.29
CA TYR A 213 -40.60 18.70 7.82
C TYR A 213 -41.97 18.58 8.50
N ARG A 214 -42.51 17.36 8.62
CA ARG A 214 -43.77 17.09 9.35
C ARG A 214 -43.66 17.50 10.82
N ARG A 215 -42.55 17.16 11.50
CA ARG A 215 -42.30 17.56 12.90
C ARG A 215 -42.28 19.08 13.06
N ASN A 216 -41.52 19.78 12.22
CA ASN A 216 -41.37 21.23 12.28
C ASN A 216 -42.70 21.95 11.98
N LYS A 217 -43.49 21.43 11.02
CA LYS A 217 -44.84 21.94 10.73
C LYS A 217 -45.77 21.79 11.93
N LEU A 218 -45.74 20.64 12.61
CA LEU A 218 -46.52 20.42 13.83
C LEU A 218 -46.09 21.38 14.95
N GLU A 219 -44.79 21.54 15.18
CA GLU A 219 -44.27 22.51 16.16
C GLU A 219 -44.76 23.94 15.88
N TYR A 220 -44.70 24.38 14.62
CA TYR A 220 -45.20 25.70 14.21
C TYR A 220 -46.71 25.84 14.46
N THR A 221 -47.51 24.82 14.13
CA THR A 221 -48.97 24.84 14.35
C THR A 221 -49.34 24.87 15.84
N ILE A 222 -48.62 24.10 16.67
CA ILE A 222 -48.81 24.10 18.13
C ILE A 222 -48.47 25.46 18.70
N GLU A 223 -47.37 26.09 18.26
CA GLU A 223 -46.99 27.41 18.72
C GLU A 223 -47.99 28.49 18.28
N GLY A 224 -48.53 28.38 17.07
CA GLY A 224 -49.66 29.21 16.62
C GLY A 224 -50.87 29.10 17.53
N ILE A 225 -51.36 27.88 17.79
CA ILE A 225 -52.48 27.60 18.69
C ILE A 225 -52.18 28.09 20.13
N ARG A 226 -50.94 27.94 20.61
CA ARG A 226 -50.52 28.45 21.93
C ARG A 226 -50.60 29.98 22.02
N ARG A 227 -50.26 30.70 20.94
CA ARG A 227 -50.39 32.16 20.90
C ARG A 227 -51.85 32.56 20.90
N GLU A 228 -52.68 31.91 20.11
CA GLU A 228 -54.13 32.14 20.05
C GLU A 228 -54.83 31.86 21.38
N THR A 229 -54.45 30.78 22.08
CA THR A 229 -55.00 30.49 23.41
C THR A 229 -54.55 31.51 24.45
N LYS A 230 -53.31 31.99 24.41
CA LYS A 230 -52.84 33.09 25.28
C LYS A 230 -53.58 34.40 25.02
N THR A 231 -53.80 34.79 23.75
CA THR A 231 -54.56 36.00 23.41
C THR A 231 -56.04 35.87 23.76
N SER A 232 -56.66 34.71 23.51
CA SER A 232 -58.04 34.43 23.90
C SER A 232 -58.24 34.46 25.41
N THR A 233 -57.32 33.88 26.17
CA THR A 233 -57.34 33.93 27.65
C THR A 233 -57.17 35.36 28.16
N ALA A 234 -56.28 36.15 27.54
CA ALA A 234 -56.12 37.57 27.88
C ALA A 234 -57.38 38.39 27.59
N ALA A 235 -58.04 38.17 26.45
CA ALA A 235 -59.28 38.84 26.07
C ALA A 235 -60.44 38.50 27.04
N PHE A 236 -60.57 37.22 27.43
CA PHE A 236 -61.56 36.79 28.41
C PHE A 236 -61.34 37.46 29.78
N ASN A 237 -60.08 37.55 30.23
CA ASN A 237 -59.74 38.20 31.49
C ASN A 237 -59.95 39.73 31.47
N SER A 238 -59.78 40.40 30.33
CA SER A 238 -60.09 41.84 30.21
C SER A 238 -61.60 42.13 30.30
N ASP A 239 -62.46 41.28 29.73
CA ASP A 239 -63.92 41.45 29.75
C ASP A 239 -64.51 41.19 31.16
N ALA A 240 -63.94 40.22 31.89
CA ALA A 240 -64.26 40.02 33.31
C ALA A 240 -63.82 41.19 34.22
N GLY A 241 -62.77 41.92 33.86
CA GLY A 241 -62.30 43.10 34.59
C GLY A 241 -63.21 44.33 34.41
N GLU A 242 -63.81 44.50 33.24
CA GLU A 242 -64.62 45.67 32.90
C GLU A 242 -66.03 45.64 33.54
N THR A 243 -66.61 44.46 33.66
CA THR A 243 -67.91 44.27 34.34
C THR A 243 -67.84 44.48 35.86
N THR A 244 -66.67 44.25 36.47
CA THR A 244 -66.47 44.48 37.91
C THR A 244 -66.14 45.94 38.24
N SER A 245 -65.47 46.67 37.36
CA SER A 245 -65.20 48.11 37.53
C SER A 245 -66.42 49.01 37.26
N ARG A 246 -67.37 48.59 36.41
CA ARG A 246 -68.60 49.38 36.15
C ARG A 246 -69.59 49.38 37.33
N LYS A 247 -69.47 48.43 38.27
CA LYS A 247 -70.30 48.36 39.49
C LYS A 247 -69.78 49.21 40.66
N ARG A 248 -68.56 49.78 40.60
CA ARG A 248 -67.99 50.62 41.67
C ARG A 248 -68.16 52.14 41.48
N ARG A 249 -68.79 52.60 40.41
CA ARG A 249 -68.93 54.04 40.09
C ARG A 249 -70.32 54.65 40.37
N VAL A 250 -71.20 53.94 41.10
CA VAL A 250 -72.59 54.40 41.34
C VAL A 250 -72.88 54.77 42.81
N TYR A 251 -71.94 54.61 43.75
CA TYR A 251 -72.14 55.03 45.15
C TYR A 251 -71.07 56.03 45.57
N GLY A 252 -71.34 57.32 45.40
CA GLY A 252 -70.44 58.39 45.81
C GLY A 252 -70.97 59.80 45.54
N SER A 253 -72.25 60.05 45.82
CA SER A 253 -72.83 61.41 45.89
C SER A 253 -74.07 61.34 46.76
N ASN A 254 -73.92 61.78 48.02
CA ASN A 254 -74.91 62.39 48.92
C ASN A 254 -74.52 62.11 50.37
N ALA A 255 -73.93 63.12 51.02
CA ALA A 255 -74.15 63.42 52.43
C ALA A 255 -73.62 64.84 52.68
N ASP A 256 -74.52 65.67 53.19
CA ASP A 256 -74.29 66.99 53.79
C ASP A 256 -73.36 66.92 55.02
#